data_AF-A0A4Q2XKV3-F1
#
_entry.id   AF-A0A4Q2XKV3-F1
#
_cell.length_a   1.000
_cell.length_b   1.000
_cell.length_c   1.000
_cell.angle_alpha   90.00
_cell.angle_beta   90.00
_cell.angle_gamma   90.00
#
_symmetry.space_group_name_H-M   'P 1'
#
loop_
_entity.id
_entity.type
_entity.pdbx_description
1 polymer ?
#
loop_
_entity_poly.entity_id
_entity_poly.type
_entity_poly.pdbx_seq_one_letter_code
_entity_poly.pdbx_strand_id
1 'polypeptide(L)'
;MTEHSAERGDILGRREIEALVGSFYTAVRKDAALGPVFDQVAKVDWAEHLPKICDFWETVLFRTGGYRGSPLAVHLKLALETRMDR
;
A
#
# COMPACT_ATOMS: atom_id res chain seq x y z
N MET A 1 7.67 23.24 11.11
CA MET A 1 7.73 22.92 9.66
C MET A 1 9.09 22.33 9.37
N THR A 2 9.24 21.02 9.44
CA THR A 2 10.47 20.35 9.00
C THR A 2 10.26 19.92 7.56
N GLU A 3 10.82 20.70 6.63
CA GLU A 3 10.96 20.33 5.23
C GLU A 3 11.67 18.97 5.14
N HIS A 4 10.95 17.93 4.72
CA HIS A 4 11.57 16.68 4.32
C HIS A 4 12.03 16.83 2.87
N SER A 5 13.09 17.62 2.69
CA SER A 5 13.87 17.67 1.44
C SER A 5 14.92 16.57 1.48
N ALA A 6 14.48 15.31 1.38
CA ALA A 6 15.30 14.29 0.75
C ALA A 6 14.98 14.40 -0.74
N GLU A 7 15.99 14.50 -1.60
CA GLU A 7 15.78 14.46 -3.05
C GLU A 7 14.90 13.26 -3.39
N ARG A 8 13.64 13.52 -3.75
CA ARG A 8 12.71 12.48 -4.15
C ARG A 8 13.11 12.10 -5.57
N GLY A 9 13.95 11.08 -5.68
CA GLY A 9 14.34 10.53 -6.97
C GLY A 9 13.11 10.07 -7.76
N ASP A 10 13.21 10.15 -9.08
CA ASP A 10 12.17 9.67 -9.97
C ASP A 10 11.93 8.16 -9.80
N ILE A 11 10.69 7.73 -10.01
CA ILE A 11 10.35 6.31 -10.04
C ILE A 11 10.70 5.79 -11.43
N LEU A 12 11.80 5.04 -11.53
CA LEU A 12 12.30 4.52 -12.80
C LEU A 12 11.96 3.04 -13.03
N GLY A 13 11.51 2.33 -11.98
CA GLY A 13 11.07 0.95 -12.12
C GLY A 13 10.79 0.28 -10.77
N ARG A 14 10.81 -1.06 -10.80
CA ARG A 14 10.46 -1.94 -9.68
C ARG A 14 11.16 -1.59 -8.37
N ARG A 15 12.46 -1.30 -8.42
CA ARG A 15 13.28 -1.05 -7.24
C ARG A 15 12.81 0.19 -6.47
N GLU A 16 12.54 1.29 -7.17
CA GLU A 16 12.06 2.53 -6.56
C GLU A 16 10.62 2.37 -6.04
N ILE A 17 9.79 1.58 -6.73
CA ILE A 17 8.45 1.20 -6.25
C ILE A 17 8.55 0.43 -4.93
N GLU A 18 9.40 -0.60 -4.84
CA GLU A 18 9.57 -1.40 -3.63
C GLU A 18 10.04 -0.56 -2.44
N ALA A 19 11.00 0.35 -2.67
CA ALA A 19 11.46 1.28 -1.64
C ALA A 19 10.33 2.22 -1.15
N LEU A 20 9.57 2.80 -2.09
CA LEU A 20 8.46 3.69 -1.76
C LEU A 20 7.34 2.94 -1.02
N VAL A 21 6.87 1.81 -1.57
CA VAL A 21 5.80 1.00 -0.99
C VAL A 21 6.20 0.44 0.37
N GLY A 22 7.44 -0.04 0.52
CA GLY A 22 7.96 -0.54 1.79
C GLY A 22 8.02 0.54 2.87
N SER A 23 8.50 1.74 2.54
CA SER A 23 8.52 2.87 3.48
C SER A 23 7.11 3.33 3.86
N PHE A 24 6.20 3.41 2.88
CA PHE A 24 4.79 3.72 3.10
C PHE A 24 4.13 2.75 4.08
N TYR A 25 4.23 1.43 3.86
CA TYR A 25 3.61 0.46 4.75
C TYR A 25 4.30 0.35 6.11
N THR A 26 5.59 0.70 6.20
CA THR A 26 6.27 0.86 7.51
C THR A 26 5.62 1.99 8.33
N ALA A 27 5.23 3.10 7.68
CA ALA A 27 4.50 4.17 8.33
C ALA A 27 3.04 3.78 8.66
N VAL A 28 2.32 3.18 7.71
CA VAL A 28 0.92 2.72 7.91
C VAL A 28 0.79 1.78 9.10
N ARG A 29 1.72 0.82 9.25
CA ARG A 29 1.69 -0.13 10.37
C ARG A 29 1.88 0.51 11.75
N LYS A 30 2.50 1.70 11.80
CA LYS A 30 2.72 2.45 13.04
C LYS A 30 1.63 3.50 13.28
N ASP A 31 0.77 3.76 12.30
CA ASP A 31 -0.29 4.73 12.39
C ASP A 31 -1.43 4.21 13.27
N ALA A 32 -1.91 5.02 14.21
CA ALA A 32 -2.91 4.62 15.19
C ALA A 32 -4.30 4.37 14.58
N ALA A 33 -4.63 5.04 13.48
CA ALA A 33 -5.91 4.88 12.79
C ALA A 33 -5.84 3.75 11.76
N LEU A 34 -4.74 3.64 11.01
CA LEU A 34 -4.61 2.68 9.92
C LEU A 34 -4.06 1.32 10.35
N GLY A 35 -3.11 1.28 11.28
CA GLY A 35 -2.48 0.05 11.74
C GLY A 35 -3.48 -1.05 12.13
N PRO A 36 -4.48 -0.75 12.99
CA PRO A 36 -5.51 -1.73 13.36
C PRO A 36 -6.33 -2.26 12.18
N VAL A 37 -6.58 -1.45 11.14
CA VAL A 37 -7.32 -1.88 9.95
C VAL A 37 -6.54 -2.96 9.21
N PHE A 38 -5.22 -2.80 9.03
CA PHE A 38 -4.39 -3.77 8.33
C PHE A 38 -4.10 -5.02 9.17
N ASP A 39 -3.77 -4.85 10.46
CA ASP A 39 -3.33 -5.96 11.31
C ASP A 39 -4.50 -6.75 11.93
N GLN A 40 -5.60 -6.08 12.33
CA GLN A 40 -6.69 -6.71 13.09
C GLN A 40 -7.91 -7.03 12.23
N VAL A 41 -8.30 -6.12 11.34
CA VAL A 41 -9.49 -6.30 10.48
C VAL A 41 -9.12 -7.10 9.24
N ALA A 42 -8.23 -6.57 8.41
CA ALA A 42 -7.81 -7.19 7.16
C ALA A 42 -6.89 -8.40 7.38
N LYS A 43 -6.18 -8.46 8.53
CA LYS A 43 -5.24 -9.52 8.90
C LYS A 43 -4.26 -9.84 7.78
N VAL A 44 -3.62 -8.78 7.28
CA VAL A 44 -2.77 -8.86 6.10
C VAL A 44 -1.55 -9.75 6.33
N ASP A 45 -1.32 -10.69 5.41
CA ASP A 45 -0.01 -11.31 5.24
C ASP A 45 0.91 -10.34 4.48
N TRP A 46 1.88 -9.76 5.19
CA TRP A 46 2.78 -8.77 4.62
C TRP A 46 3.73 -9.33 3.56
N ALA A 47 4.07 -10.63 3.63
CA ALA A 47 4.94 -11.28 2.64
C ALA A 47 4.20 -11.46 1.29
N GLU A 48 2.89 -11.67 1.32
CA GLU A 48 2.05 -11.74 0.11
C GLU A 48 1.64 -10.34 -0.37
N HIS A 49 1.31 -9.44 0.56
CA HIS A 49 0.73 -8.15 0.24
C HIS A 49 1.72 -7.17 -0.39
N LEU A 50 2.94 -7.09 0.12
CA LEU A 50 3.92 -6.12 -0.40
C LEU A 50 4.26 -6.34 -1.88
N PRO A 51 4.58 -7.56 -2.35
CA PRO A 51 4.79 -7.82 -3.77
C PRO A 51 3.56 -7.45 -4.61
N LYS A 52 2.36 -7.81 -4.15
CA LYS A 52 1.10 -7.54 -4.86
C LYS A 52 0.83 -6.04 -5.06
N ILE A 53 1.14 -5.20 -4.06
CA ILE A 53 0.99 -3.75 -4.19
C ILE A 53 2.10 -3.13 -5.03
N CYS A 54 3.30 -3.72 -5.04
CA CYS A 54 4.33 -3.33 -6.00
C CYS A 54 3.89 -3.63 -7.44
N ASP A 55 3.34 -4.82 -7.71
CA ASP A 55 2.80 -5.19 -9.02
C ASP A 55 1.67 -4.25 -9.45
N PHE A 56 0.82 -3.81 -8.51
CA PHE A 56 -0.23 -2.82 -8.76
C PHE A 56 0.36 -1.50 -9.24
N TRP A 57 1.30 -0.92 -8.50
CA TRP A 57 1.90 0.36 -8.88
C TRP A 57 2.75 0.26 -10.14
N GLU A 58 3.46 -0.84 -10.34
CA GLU A 58 4.22 -1.09 -11.56
C GLU A 58 3.29 -1.20 -12.78
N THR A 59 2.11 -1.81 -12.61
CA THR A 59 1.07 -1.84 -13.64
C THR A 59 0.49 -0.44 -13.91
N VAL A 60 0.22 0.35 -12.88
CA VAL A 60 -0.34 1.71 -13.03
C VAL A 60 0.64 2.66 -13.72
N LEU A 61 1.92 2.63 -13.32
CA LEU A 61 2.94 3.56 -13.80
C LEU A 61 3.50 3.14 -15.16
N PHE A 62 3.76 1.86 -15.35
CA PHE A 62 4.50 1.35 -16.52
C PHE A 62 3.67 0.42 -17.41
N ARG A 63 2.39 0.18 -17.10
CA ARG A 63 1.47 -0.65 -17.90
C ARG A 63 1.98 -2.09 -18.12
N THR A 64 2.69 -2.64 -17.14
CA THR A 64 3.28 -3.98 -17.22
C THR A 64 2.26 -5.12 -17.21
N GLY A 65 1.07 -4.90 -16.63
CA GLY A 65 0.01 -5.92 -16.54
C GLY A 65 0.28 -7.03 -15.52
N GLY A 66 1.21 -6.83 -14.59
CA GLY A 66 1.55 -7.81 -13.54
C GLY A 66 0.46 -7.99 -12.49
N TYR A 67 -0.35 -6.95 -12.23
CA TYR A 67 -1.43 -7.01 -11.25
C TYR A 67 -2.73 -7.56 -11.84
N ARG A 68 -3.33 -8.57 -11.16
CA ARG A 68 -4.54 -9.29 -11.62
C ARG A 68 -5.73 -9.20 -10.68
N GLY A 69 -5.71 -8.29 -9.71
CA GLY A 69 -6.80 -8.13 -8.73
C GLY A 69 -7.83 -7.06 -9.10
N SER A 70 -8.89 -6.97 -8.30
CA SER A 70 -9.79 -5.81 -8.28
C SER A 70 -9.59 -5.05 -6.97
N PRO A 71 -8.87 -3.90 -6.97
CA PRO A 71 -8.61 -3.16 -5.75
C PRO A 71 -9.93 -2.72 -5.11
N LEU A 72 -10.85 -2.17 -5.90
CA LEU A 72 -12.11 -1.63 -5.39
C LEU A 72 -12.95 -2.69 -4.64
N ALA A 73 -13.01 -3.92 -5.18
CA ALA A 73 -13.77 -4.99 -4.55
C ALA A 73 -13.23 -5.35 -3.15
N VAL A 74 -11.90 -5.39 -2.99
CA VAL A 74 -11.25 -5.66 -1.70
C VAL A 74 -11.54 -4.56 -0.69
N HIS A 75 -11.43 -3.29 -1.10
CA HIS A 75 -11.66 -2.16 -0.19
C HIS A 75 -13.14 -2.02 0.20
N LEU A 76 -14.07 -2.30 -0.72
CA LEU A 76 -15.50 -2.28 -0.39
C LEU A 76 -15.86 -3.36 0.63
N LYS A 77 -15.32 -4.58 0.47
CA LYS A 77 -15.50 -5.65 1.45
C LYS A 77 -14.98 -5.21 2.83
N LEU A 78 -13.76 -4.66 2.87
CA LEU A 78 -13.17 -4.15 4.12
C LEU A 78 -13.98 -3.01 4.74
N ALA A 79 -14.58 -2.13 3.95
CA ALA A 79 -15.42 -1.05 4.45
C ALA A 79 -16.71 -1.56 5.13
N LEU A 80 -17.21 -2.73 4.74
CA LEU A 80 -18.34 -3.39 5.41
C LEU A 80 -17.92 -4.08 6.72
N GLU A 81 -16.68 -4.55 6.78
CA GLU A 81 -16.11 -5.27 7.93
C GLU A 81 -15.56 -4.30 8.98
N THR A 82 -15.03 -3.16 8.54
CA THR A 82 -14.56 -2.09 9.41
C THR A 82 -15.77 -1.24 9.78
N ARG A 83 -16.26 -1.36 11.02
CA ARG A 83 -17.15 -0.35 11.59
C ARG A 83 -16.35 0.95 11.68
N MET A 84 -16.42 1.74 10.62
CA MET A 84 -15.96 3.12 10.62
C MET A 84 -17.13 3.94 11.17
N ASP A 85 -17.27 3.93 12.49
CA ASP A 85 -18.25 4.74 13.20
C ASP A 85 -18.10 6.19 12.70
N ARG A 86 -19.17 6.76 12.15
CA ARG A 86 -19.26 8.20 11.88
C ARG A 86 -19.68 8.94 13.14
#